data_AF-A0A5M3YXY6-F1
#
_entry.id   AF-A0A5M3YXY6-F1
#
_cell.length_a   1.000
_cell.length_b   1.000
_cell.length_c   1.000
_cell.angle_alpha   90.00
_cell.angle_beta   90.00
_cell.angle_gamma   90.00
#
_symmetry.space_group_name_H-M   'P 1'
#
loop_
_entity.id
_entity.type
_entity.pdbx_description
1 polymer ?
#
loop_
_entity_poly.entity_id
_entity_poly.type
_entity_poly.pdbx_seq_one_letter_code
_entity_poly.pdbx_strand_id
1 'polypeptide(L)'
;MSGPVSPRSVPFSGMQYPRDTPTSPPSPETKTVNIQVHGLKAHYFLDRPPEDLVPARYLRKADTSPVVQRAPWIFRAPTTLHNADVKHWSKVDIRFRGVFQTLEKVPSFRAGLYEDDHGRLNDDDESPPDFHDAAGAQGLVIYALLHEILTMIDIRREAESHKSFFCLRPRLFSLNLEYWTGYQERHKDGPRTAGLVTLTVHPEQSFVRAVFPVSTTTRVGVSLESALQDKFKLLLAQFLLNIHRLHPPGDKIPDQEVYLLGLHGSRLHLLRGIFPGHKTSRLWSGRHIPSPTGLSASADEEAAEITVQMEPGRPAERFYSKTNLERFMQRVDWLRLSACDNEPDPRVFRVLGSREYDLWVAEDFRAAMRLLVGLFLYLMSGRARCGVLQDMFEMFPYDEEDDPESEGEASKGKEKAAREEKQIAEKERELEERERQKREADRERFWTREAMRGSANDRIAGLRDSRQPWWDWVWEDKSDDGQRDDADVIFRGP
;
A
#
# COMPACT_ATOMS: atom_id res chain seq x y z
N MET A 1 -67.67 14.40 -62.23
CA MET A 1 -66.25 14.73 -61.99
C MET A 1 -65.85 14.09 -60.69
N SER A 2 -64.93 13.14 -60.81
CA SER A 2 -64.52 12.18 -59.79
C SER A 2 -63.42 12.79 -58.93
N GLY A 3 -63.55 12.66 -57.62
CA GLY A 3 -62.48 12.89 -56.64
C GLY A 3 -62.92 12.28 -55.31
N PRO A 4 -62.52 11.04 -54.99
CA PRO A 4 -62.97 10.40 -53.76
C PRO A 4 -62.13 10.89 -52.57
N VAL A 5 -62.87 11.28 -51.54
CA VAL A 5 -62.40 11.64 -50.20
C VAL A 5 -61.92 10.37 -49.49
N SER A 6 -60.69 10.39 -48.98
CA SER A 6 -60.07 9.31 -48.22
C SER A 6 -60.88 8.94 -46.96
N PRO A 7 -60.99 7.64 -46.62
CA PRO A 7 -61.76 7.19 -45.47
C PRO A 7 -60.98 7.33 -44.16
N ARG A 8 -61.68 7.84 -43.14
CA ARG A 8 -61.31 7.74 -41.72
C ARG A 8 -61.25 6.27 -41.32
N SER A 9 -60.08 5.80 -40.90
CA SER A 9 -59.91 4.51 -40.23
C SER A 9 -60.01 4.65 -38.71
N VAL A 10 -60.71 3.68 -38.14
CA VAL A 10 -61.07 3.47 -36.74
C VAL A 10 -59.81 3.03 -35.95
N PRO A 11 -59.66 3.39 -34.67
CA PRO A 11 -58.50 2.98 -33.88
C PRO A 11 -58.52 1.48 -33.58
N PHE A 12 -57.49 0.77 -34.02
CA PHE A 12 -57.22 -0.61 -33.64
C PHE A 12 -56.75 -0.65 -32.18
N SER A 13 -57.51 -1.37 -31.36
CA SER A 13 -57.13 -1.80 -30.02
C SER A 13 -55.97 -2.79 -30.13
N GLY A 14 -54.77 -2.36 -29.72
CA GLY A 14 -53.57 -3.20 -29.63
C GLY A 14 -53.37 -3.67 -28.20
N MET A 15 -53.48 -4.97 -27.98
CA MET A 15 -53.09 -5.69 -26.76
C MET A 15 -51.72 -5.23 -26.24
N GLN A 16 -51.68 -4.67 -25.04
CA GLN A 16 -50.45 -4.52 -24.27
C GLN A 16 -50.18 -5.84 -23.54
N TYR A 17 -49.18 -6.59 -24.01
CA TYR A 17 -48.50 -7.58 -23.18
C TYR A 17 -47.56 -6.82 -22.24
N PRO A 18 -47.56 -7.09 -20.92
CA PRO A 18 -46.56 -6.54 -20.02
C PRO A 18 -45.19 -7.11 -20.41
N ARG A 19 -44.28 -6.23 -20.84
CA ARG A 19 -42.86 -6.56 -20.92
C ARG A 19 -42.32 -6.53 -19.50
N ASP A 20 -42.18 -7.71 -18.91
CA ASP A 20 -41.29 -7.91 -17.78
C ASP A 20 -39.87 -7.54 -18.24
N THR A 21 -39.43 -6.34 -17.87
CA THR A 21 -38.02 -5.99 -17.90
C THR A 21 -37.30 -6.90 -16.90
N PRO A 22 -36.27 -7.65 -17.30
CA PRO A 22 -35.47 -8.40 -16.34
C PRO A 22 -34.76 -7.39 -15.44
N THR A 23 -35.24 -7.30 -14.20
CA THR A 23 -34.62 -6.56 -13.11
C THR A 23 -33.18 -7.05 -13.00
N SER A 24 -32.24 -6.15 -13.32
CA SER A 24 -30.83 -6.35 -13.00
C SER A 24 -30.71 -6.78 -11.54
N PRO A 25 -29.82 -7.74 -11.21
CA PRO A 25 -29.61 -8.13 -9.82
C PRO A 25 -29.29 -6.88 -8.98
N PRO A 26 -29.78 -6.81 -7.73
CA PRO A 26 -29.49 -5.69 -6.86
C PRO A 26 -27.98 -5.56 -6.71
N SER A 27 -27.44 -4.41 -7.11
CA SER A 27 -26.07 -4.03 -6.81
C SER A 27 -25.84 -4.18 -5.30
N PRO A 28 -24.68 -4.72 -4.86
CA PRO A 28 -24.40 -4.90 -3.44
C PRO A 28 -24.62 -3.57 -2.72
N GLU A 29 -25.45 -3.58 -1.68
CA GLU A 29 -25.77 -2.40 -0.88
C GLU A 29 -24.46 -1.74 -0.42
N THR A 30 -24.14 -0.58 -0.97
CA THR A 30 -22.89 0.11 -0.68
C THR A 30 -22.99 0.65 0.75
N LYS A 31 -22.12 0.18 1.66
CA LYS A 31 -22.09 0.67 3.03
C LYS A 31 -21.59 2.11 3.04
N THR A 32 -22.51 3.06 3.25
CA THR A 32 -22.21 4.49 3.36
C THR A 32 -22.16 4.90 4.82
N VAL A 33 -21.06 5.53 5.25
CA VAL A 33 -20.89 6.04 6.61
C VAL A 33 -20.64 7.54 6.56
N ASN A 34 -21.40 8.30 7.35
CA ASN A 34 -21.32 9.75 7.38
C ASN A 34 -20.56 10.18 8.63
N ILE A 35 -19.47 10.90 8.41
CA ILE A 35 -18.59 11.36 9.48
C ILE A 35 -18.57 12.89 9.50
N GLN A 36 -18.48 13.48 10.68
CA GLN A 36 -18.30 14.92 10.84
C GLN A 36 -16.99 15.23 11.57
N VAL A 37 -16.19 16.15 11.02
CA VAL A 37 -14.96 16.65 11.63
C VAL A 37 -14.96 18.16 11.50
N HIS A 38 -15.01 18.86 12.64
CA HIS A 38 -14.94 20.33 12.73
C HIS A 38 -15.83 21.06 11.70
N GLY A 39 -17.08 20.60 11.55
CA GLY A 39 -18.06 21.21 10.65
C GLY A 39 -17.91 20.85 9.17
N LEU A 40 -16.96 19.99 8.80
CA LEU A 40 -16.93 19.27 7.52
C LEU A 40 -17.59 17.92 7.64
N LYS A 41 -18.28 17.49 6.59
CA LYS A 41 -18.88 16.16 6.47
C LYS A 41 -18.10 15.32 5.46
N ALA A 42 -17.86 14.06 5.78
CA ALA A 42 -17.27 13.09 4.89
C ALA A 42 -18.24 11.92 4.67
N HIS A 43 -18.59 11.67 3.42
CA HIS A 43 -19.33 10.49 2.99
C HIS A 43 -18.33 9.40 2.61
N TYR A 44 -18.21 8.40 3.49
CA TYR A 44 -17.43 7.21 3.25
C TYR A 44 -18.26 6.20 2.48
N PHE A 45 -17.79 5.80 1.31
CA PHE A 45 -18.32 4.68 0.56
C PHE A 45 -17.33 3.53 0.70
N LEU A 46 -17.66 2.55 1.54
CA LEU A 46 -16.79 1.41 1.84
C LEU A 46 -17.02 0.27 0.85
N ASP A 47 -16.12 -0.70 0.85
CA ASP A 47 -16.17 -1.90 0.01
C ASP A 47 -16.31 -1.62 -1.49
N ARG A 48 -15.65 -0.55 -1.94
CA ARG A 48 -15.64 -0.15 -3.35
C ARG A 48 -14.70 -1.04 -4.17
N PRO A 49 -15.03 -1.29 -5.45
CA PRO A 49 -14.15 -2.02 -6.34
C PRO A 49 -12.81 -1.28 -6.49
N PRO A 50 -11.68 -2.00 -6.65
CA PRO A 50 -10.35 -1.40 -6.82
C PRO A 50 -10.29 -0.30 -7.88
N GLU A 51 -11.09 -0.42 -8.94
CA GLU A 51 -11.17 0.50 -10.07
C GLU A 51 -11.68 1.90 -9.69
N ASP A 52 -12.45 2.01 -8.60
CA ASP A 52 -12.89 3.31 -8.05
C ASP A 52 -11.75 4.03 -7.31
N LEU A 53 -10.77 3.28 -6.79
CA LEU A 53 -9.63 3.82 -6.03
C LEU A 53 -8.41 4.08 -6.91
N VAL A 54 -8.14 3.18 -7.84
CA VAL A 54 -6.98 3.23 -8.74
C VAL A 54 -7.45 3.05 -10.17
N PRO A 55 -7.03 3.89 -11.12
CA PRO A 55 -7.51 3.77 -12.49
C PRO A 55 -7.21 2.39 -13.11
N ALA A 56 -8.22 1.81 -13.77
CA ALA A 56 -8.19 0.42 -14.25
C ALA A 56 -7.00 0.06 -15.15
N ARG A 57 -6.42 1.02 -15.89
CA ARG A 57 -5.19 0.77 -16.68
C ARG A 57 -4.00 0.37 -15.80
N TYR A 58 -3.82 1.02 -14.65
CA TYR A 58 -2.70 0.72 -13.77
C TYR A 58 -2.91 -0.57 -12.98
N LEU A 59 -4.16 -0.93 -12.71
CA LEU A 59 -4.50 -2.25 -12.18
C LEU A 59 -4.19 -3.37 -13.19
N ARG A 60 -4.48 -3.16 -14.49
CA ARG A 60 -4.09 -4.10 -15.55
C ARG A 60 -2.57 -4.20 -15.71
N LYS A 61 -1.83 -3.09 -15.59
CA LYS A 61 -0.36 -3.11 -15.52
C LYS A 61 0.15 -3.83 -14.27
N ALA A 62 -0.53 -3.70 -13.12
CA ALA A 62 -0.15 -4.43 -11.92
C ALA A 62 -0.31 -5.95 -12.09
N ASP A 63 -1.30 -6.41 -12.84
CA ASP A 63 -1.53 -7.84 -13.12
C ASP A 63 -0.38 -8.49 -13.91
N THR A 64 0.45 -7.71 -14.61
CA THR A 64 1.66 -8.19 -15.31
C THR A 64 2.91 -8.17 -14.44
N SER A 65 2.86 -7.53 -13.27
CA SER A 65 4.01 -7.39 -12.38
C SER A 65 4.40 -8.72 -11.71
N PRO A 66 5.70 -9.04 -11.60
CA PRO A 66 6.16 -10.23 -10.90
C PRO A 66 5.76 -10.24 -9.42
N VAL A 67 5.53 -9.07 -8.83
CA VAL A 67 5.06 -8.91 -7.44
C VAL A 67 3.68 -9.55 -7.24
N VAL A 68 2.78 -9.39 -8.20
CA VAL A 68 1.40 -9.89 -8.13
C VAL A 68 1.30 -11.34 -8.61
N GLN A 69 2.13 -11.74 -9.57
CA GLN A 69 2.04 -13.05 -10.20
C GLN A 69 2.66 -14.17 -9.36
N ARG A 70 3.76 -13.90 -8.65
CA ARG A 70 4.50 -14.93 -7.92
C ARG A 70 4.04 -14.97 -6.46
N ALA A 71 3.33 -16.02 -6.08
CA ALA A 71 2.89 -16.22 -4.70
C ALA A 71 4.09 -16.23 -3.72
N PRO A 72 3.99 -15.56 -2.56
CA PRO A 72 4.92 -15.72 -1.45
C PRO A 72 5.05 -17.19 -1.03
N TRP A 73 6.22 -17.58 -0.51
CA TRP A 73 6.51 -18.96 -0.13
C TRP A 73 5.45 -19.57 0.80
N ILE A 74 4.97 -18.80 1.79
CA ILE A 74 3.96 -19.24 2.77
C ILE A 74 2.64 -19.71 2.13
N PHE A 75 2.28 -19.19 0.94
CA PHE A 75 1.05 -19.55 0.23
C PHE A 75 1.22 -20.70 -0.77
N ARG A 76 2.43 -21.25 -0.93
CA ARG A 76 2.70 -22.36 -1.86
C ARG A 76 2.34 -23.72 -1.29
N ALA A 77 2.31 -23.86 0.04
CA ALA A 77 1.94 -25.10 0.70
C ALA A 77 0.41 -25.18 0.86
N PRO A 78 -0.20 -26.37 0.68
CA PRO A 78 -1.64 -26.57 0.87
C PRO A 78 -2.09 -26.56 2.34
N THR A 79 -1.17 -26.44 3.30
CA THR A 79 -1.49 -26.37 4.73
C THR A 79 -2.07 -25.00 5.10
N THR A 80 -3.22 -25.03 5.77
CA THR A 80 -3.94 -23.88 6.34
C THR A 80 -3.02 -22.85 6.97
N LEU A 81 -3.17 -21.60 6.52
CA LEU A 81 -2.25 -20.47 6.68
C LEU A 81 -2.00 -20.01 8.12
N HIS A 82 -2.89 -20.32 9.06
CA HIS A 82 -2.69 -20.01 10.47
C HIS A 82 -1.71 -20.94 11.21
N ASN A 83 -1.28 -22.05 10.59
CA ASN A 83 -0.35 -23.01 11.19
C ASN A 83 0.97 -23.16 10.42
N ALA A 84 1.24 -22.30 9.42
CA ALA A 84 2.53 -22.29 8.76
C ALA A 84 3.58 -21.75 9.75
N ASP A 85 4.60 -22.55 10.06
CA ASP A 85 5.68 -22.13 10.95
C ASP A 85 6.48 -21.00 10.30
N VAL A 86 6.12 -19.76 10.62
CA VAL A 86 6.79 -18.54 10.14
C VAL A 86 8.28 -18.51 10.57
N LYS A 87 8.65 -19.28 11.61
CA LYS A 87 10.04 -19.45 12.04
C LYS A 87 10.82 -20.32 11.06
N HIS A 88 10.16 -21.24 10.37
CA HIS A 88 10.74 -22.10 9.35
C HIS A 88 10.49 -21.56 7.93
N TRP A 89 11.02 -20.38 7.61
CA TRP A 89 10.91 -19.77 6.29
C TRP A 89 11.93 -20.36 5.29
N SER A 90 11.58 -20.42 4.00
CA SER A 90 12.51 -20.83 2.94
C SER A 90 13.80 -20.02 2.93
N LYS A 91 14.94 -20.71 2.80
CA LYS A 91 16.25 -20.06 2.62
C LYS A 91 16.44 -19.50 1.21
N VAL A 92 15.59 -19.88 0.25
CA VAL A 92 15.70 -19.53 -1.16
C VAL A 92 14.74 -18.39 -1.53
N ASP A 93 13.47 -18.46 -1.13
CA ASP A 93 12.49 -17.38 -1.36
C ASP A 93 12.22 -16.62 -0.06
N ILE A 94 13.01 -15.58 0.19
CA ILE A 94 12.91 -14.75 1.39
C ILE A 94 11.83 -13.66 1.29
N ARG A 95 11.08 -13.59 0.17
CA ARG A 95 10.17 -12.47 -0.06
C ARG A 95 9.09 -12.39 0.99
N PHE A 96 8.79 -11.16 1.41
CA PHE A 96 7.77 -10.86 2.41
C PHE A 96 7.99 -11.56 3.77
N ARG A 97 9.12 -12.25 4.00
CA ARG A 97 9.42 -12.92 5.27
C ARG A 97 9.27 -11.96 6.45
N GLY A 98 9.84 -10.76 6.33
CA GLY A 98 9.75 -9.73 7.37
C GLY A 98 8.31 -9.25 7.61
N VAL A 99 7.45 -9.27 6.59
CA VAL A 99 6.03 -8.91 6.70
C VAL A 99 5.31 -9.93 7.59
N PHE A 100 5.41 -11.22 7.25
CA PHE A 100 4.73 -12.28 8.00
C PHE A 100 5.29 -12.49 9.42
N GLN A 101 6.59 -12.36 9.61
CA GLN A 101 7.21 -12.38 10.95
C GLN A 101 6.76 -11.23 11.84
N THR A 102 6.39 -10.09 11.25
CA THR A 102 5.88 -8.95 12.01
C THR A 102 4.36 -9.06 12.20
N LEU A 103 3.63 -9.62 11.24
CA LEU A 103 2.20 -9.90 11.35
C LEU A 103 1.87 -10.85 12.51
N GLU A 104 2.75 -11.79 12.85
CA GLU A 104 2.60 -12.66 14.03
C GLU A 104 2.51 -11.87 15.36
N LYS A 105 3.03 -10.64 15.39
CA LYS A 105 3.06 -9.77 16.58
C LYS A 105 1.92 -8.76 16.63
N VAL A 106 1.05 -8.77 15.62
CA VAL A 106 -0.03 -7.80 15.46
C VAL A 106 -1.29 -8.31 16.18
N PRO A 107 -2.09 -7.43 16.78
CA PRO A 107 -3.31 -7.80 17.48
C PRO A 107 -4.28 -8.56 16.58
N SER A 108 -4.81 -9.67 17.11
CA SER A 108 -5.79 -10.52 16.46
C SER A 108 -7.20 -10.00 16.73
N PHE A 109 -7.71 -9.14 15.85
CA PHE A 109 -9.10 -8.67 15.95
C PHE A 109 -10.08 -9.73 15.45
N ARG A 110 -11.21 -9.84 16.13
CA ARG A 110 -12.29 -10.78 15.78
C ARG A 110 -12.93 -10.45 14.44
N ALA A 111 -13.10 -9.16 14.19
CA ALA A 111 -13.81 -8.62 13.06
C ALA A 111 -12.96 -7.58 12.33
N GLY A 112 -13.36 -7.24 11.12
CA GLY A 112 -12.77 -6.13 10.39
C GLY A 112 -13.18 -4.80 10.99
N LEU A 113 -12.46 -3.73 10.64
CA LEU A 113 -12.86 -2.40 11.08
C LEU A 113 -14.23 -2.06 10.52
N TYR A 114 -14.52 -2.46 9.28
CA TYR A 114 -15.78 -2.13 8.63
C TYR A 114 -16.95 -2.93 9.17
N GLU A 115 -16.70 -4.06 9.83
CA GLU A 115 -17.73 -4.86 10.49
C GLU A 115 -18.20 -4.21 11.81
N ASP A 116 -17.43 -3.25 12.35
CA ASP A 116 -17.72 -2.46 13.55
C ASP A 116 -18.06 -3.30 14.80
N ASP A 117 -17.32 -4.38 15.04
CA ASP A 117 -17.37 -5.11 16.33
C ASP A 117 -16.60 -4.35 17.44
N HIS A 118 -16.52 -3.02 17.33
CA HIS A 118 -15.82 -2.12 18.23
C HIS A 118 -14.37 -2.53 18.53
N GLY A 119 -13.64 -3.11 17.58
CA GLY A 119 -12.25 -3.50 17.75
C GLY A 119 -12.03 -4.52 18.88
N ARG A 120 -12.94 -5.48 19.04
CA ARG A 120 -12.78 -6.62 19.95
C ARG A 120 -11.69 -7.57 19.46
N LEU A 121 -10.87 -8.03 20.40
CA LEU A 121 -9.85 -9.04 20.17
C LEU A 121 -10.47 -10.44 20.18
N ASN A 122 -9.78 -11.40 19.55
CA ASN A 122 -10.13 -12.81 19.66
C ASN A 122 -9.88 -13.31 21.09
N ASP A 123 -10.76 -14.20 21.57
CA ASP A 123 -10.72 -14.75 22.93
C ASP A 123 -9.51 -15.69 23.16
N ASP A 124 -8.78 -16.05 22.09
CA ASP A 124 -7.64 -16.97 22.13
C ASP A 124 -6.33 -16.31 22.64
N ASP A 125 -6.29 -14.98 22.80
CA ASP A 125 -5.12 -14.27 23.33
C ASP A 125 -5.09 -14.36 24.87
N GLU A 126 -4.16 -15.16 25.41
CA GLU A 126 -3.99 -15.40 26.87
C GLU A 126 -3.74 -14.12 27.68
N SER A 127 -3.32 -13.03 27.03
CA SER A 127 -3.21 -11.70 27.63
C SER A 127 -3.40 -10.60 26.58
N PRO A 128 -4.15 -9.52 26.87
CA PRO A 128 -4.29 -8.42 25.93
C PRO A 128 -2.92 -7.79 25.63
N PRO A 129 -2.54 -7.62 24.35
CA PRO A 129 -1.25 -7.09 23.98
C PRO A 129 -1.11 -5.64 24.47
N ASP A 130 0.12 -5.18 24.74
CA ASP A 130 0.38 -3.76 24.91
C ASP A 130 0.05 -3.04 23.59
N PHE A 131 -0.97 -2.19 23.61
CA PHE A 131 -1.48 -1.54 22.42
C PHE A 131 -0.51 -0.54 21.80
N HIS A 132 0.44 -0.01 22.59
CA HIS A 132 1.48 0.83 22.06
C HIS A 132 2.43 0.02 21.16
N ASP A 133 2.86 -1.16 21.63
CA ASP A 133 3.73 -2.05 20.89
C ASP A 133 3.01 -2.71 19.71
N ALA A 134 1.74 -3.08 19.89
CA ALA A 134 0.86 -3.58 18.83
C ALA A 134 0.64 -2.57 17.70
N ALA A 135 0.48 -1.28 18.02
CA ALA A 135 0.37 -0.22 17.03
C ALA A 135 1.69 -0.04 16.25
N GLY A 136 2.82 -0.15 16.95
CA GLY A 136 4.16 -0.16 16.36
C GLY A 136 4.38 -1.35 15.42
N ALA A 137 3.97 -2.56 15.84
CA ALA A 137 4.06 -3.78 15.03
C ALA A 137 3.24 -3.66 13.74
N GLN A 138 2.01 -3.14 13.81
CA GLN A 138 1.19 -2.84 12.62
C GLN A 138 1.90 -1.86 11.67
N GLY A 139 2.54 -0.82 12.21
CA GLY A 139 3.30 0.14 11.40
C GLY A 139 4.50 -0.51 10.69
N LEU A 140 5.21 -1.39 11.40
CA LEU A 140 6.33 -2.16 10.87
C LEU A 140 5.89 -3.13 9.76
N VAL A 141 4.73 -3.78 9.89
CA VAL A 141 4.15 -4.63 8.83
C VAL A 141 3.98 -3.84 7.55
N ILE A 142 3.32 -2.68 7.64
CA ILE A 142 3.09 -1.84 6.45
C ILE A 142 4.42 -1.37 5.87
N TYR A 143 5.37 -0.91 6.70
CA TYR A 143 6.69 -0.51 6.22
C TYR A 143 7.40 -1.63 5.47
N ALA A 144 7.48 -2.83 6.06
CA ALA A 144 8.11 -3.99 5.45
C ALA A 144 7.43 -4.35 4.13
N LEU A 145 6.09 -4.32 4.10
CA LEU A 145 5.29 -4.62 2.91
C LEU A 145 5.57 -3.62 1.78
N LEU A 146 5.48 -2.33 2.08
CA LEU A 146 5.71 -1.28 1.09
C LEU A 146 7.17 -1.28 0.62
N HIS A 147 8.13 -1.53 1.51
CA HIS A 147 9.55 -1.58 1.18
C HIS A 147 9.84 -2.71 0.19
N GLU A 148 9.31 -3.90 0.46
CA GLU A 148 9.44 -5.06 -0.42
C GLU A 148 8.81 -4.80 -1.79
N ILE A 149 7.57 -4.30 -1.83
CA ILE A 149 6.87 -3.99 -3.09
C ILE A 149 7.66 -2.96 -3.90
N LEU A 150 8.03 -1.83 -3.28
CA LEU A 150 8.71 -0.73 -3.97
C LEU A 150 10.10 -1.13 -4.49
N THR A 151 10.79 -2.01 -3.77
CA THR A 151 12.07 -2.57 -4.20
C THR A 151 11.91 -3.55 -5.36
N MET A 152 10.84 -4.36 -5.36
CA MET A 152 10.60 -5.32 -6.44
C MET A 152 10.06 -4.69 -7.74
N ILE A 153 9.22 -3.65 -7.64
CA ILE A 153 8.73 -2.94 -8.84
C ILE A 153 9.78 -2.01 -9.43
N ASP A 154 10.69 -1.49 -8.59
CA ASP A 154 11.81 -0.61 -8.96
C ASP A 154 11.44 0.52 -9.93
N ILE A 155 10.29 1.17 -9.70
CA ILE A 155 9.85 2.29 -10.54
C ILE A 155 10.77 3.49 -10.28
N ARG A 156 11.47 3.92 -11.33
CA ARG A 156 12.37 5.07 -11.31
C ARG A 156 11.94 6.05 -12.39
N ARG A 157 11.89 7.33 -12.04
CA ARG A 157 11.69 8.40 -13.01
C ARG A 157 12.92 9.29 -13.01
N GLU A 158 13.46 9.58 -14.19
CA GLU A 158 14.63 10.45 -14.30
C GLU A 158 14.33 11.85 -13.74
N ALA A 159 15.30 12.42 -13.03
CA ALA A 159 15.23 13.78 -12.50
C ALA A 159 16.07 14.73 -13.39
N GLU A 160 16.92 15.57 -12.78
CA GLU A 160 17.75 16.54 -13.52
C GLU A 160 18.87 15.90 -14.35
N SER A 161 19.28 14.67 -14.04
CA SER A 161 20.38 13.99 -14.72
C SER A 161 20.11 12.50 -14.90
N HIS A 162 20.76 11.87 -15.88
CA HIS A 162 20.74 10.41 -16.07
C HIS A 162 21.25 9.60 -14.86
N LYS A 163 21.82 10.27 -13.84
CA LYS A 163 22.28 9.64 -12.60
C LYS A 163 21.36 9.90 -11.42
N SER A 164 20.37 10.78 -11.56
CA SER A 164 19.40 11.11 -10.52
C SER A 164 17.99 10.65 -10.89
N PHE A 165 17.31 10.02 -9.94
CA PHE A 165 15.97 9.50 -10.18
C PHE A 165 15.06 9.66 -8.98
N PHE A 166 13.80 9.96 -9.25
CA PHE A 166 12.72 9.91 -8.29
C PHE A 166 12.32 8.46 -8.03
N CYS A 167 12.17 8.14 -6.75
CA CYS A 167 11.62 6.87 -6.29
C CYS A 167 10.72 7.07 -5.07
N LEU A 168 9.68 6.24 -4.97
CA LEU A 168 8.85 6.17 -3.77
C LEU A 168 9.57 5.33 -2.71
N ARG A 169 9.51 5.79 -1.45
CA ARG A 169 10.07 5.08 -0.29
C ARG A 169 9.14 5.17 0.91
N PRO A 170 8.90 4.06 1.62
CA PRO A 170 8.18 4.10 2.88
C PRO A 170 9.09 4.63 3.99
N ARG A 171 8.52 5.35 4.95
CA ARG A 171 9.21 5.82 6.15
C ARG A 171 8.34 5.56 7.38
N LEU A 172 8.94 4.96 8.39
CA LEU A 172 8.36 4.84 9.73
C LEU A 172 8.55 6.17 10.45
N PHE A 173 7.55 7.04 10.30
CA PHE A 173 7.58 8.36 10.89
C PHE A 173 6.23 8.67 11.52
N SER A 174 6.24 8.79 12.84
CA SER A 174 5.06 9.15 13.62
C SER A 174 5.02 10.64 13.85
N LEU A 175 4.03 11.28 13.23
CA LEU A 175 3.78 12.70 13.34
C LEU A 175 2.30 12.95 13.59
N ASN A 176 2.01 14.00 14.35
CA ASN A 176 0.72 14.64 14.36
C ASN A 176 0.72 15.68 13.23
N LEU A 177 -0.03 15.42 12.18
CA LEU A 177 -0.12 16.33 11.06
C LEU A 177 -1.18 17.41 11.34
N GLU A 178 -0.85 18.65 10.97
CA GLU A 178 -1.82 19.75 10.93
C GLU A 178 -2.75 19.56 9.73
N TYR A 179 -4.02 19.90 9.90
CA TYR A 179 -5.02 19.84 8.84
C TYR A 179 -5.94 21.06 8.87
N TRP A 180 -6.74 21.18 7.82
CA TRP A 180 -7.49 22.38 7.50
C TRP A 180 -8.96 22.05 7.19
N THR A 181 -9.89 22.88 7.69
CA THR A 181 -11.34 22.64 7.55
C THR A 181 -12.12 23.78 6.90
N GLY A 182 -11.54 24.97 6.78
CA GLY A 182 -12.23 26.16 6.28
C GLY A 182 -11.38 27.42 6.39
N TYR A 183 -11.85 28.55 5.88
CA TYR A 183 -11.07 29.79 5.84
C TYR A 183 -10.39 30.13 7.18
N GLN A 184 -9.05 30.12 7.20
CA GLN A 184 -8.23 30.33 8.40
C GLN A 184 -8.45 29.34 9.58
N GLU A 185 -9.16 28.24 9.36
CA GLU A 185 -9.41 27.20 10.36
C GLU A 185 -8.38 26.06 10.18
N ARG A 186 -7.36 26.06 11.04
CA ARG A 186 -6.34 25.02 11.10
C ARG A 186 -6.34 24.32 12.44
N HIS A 187 -6.11 23.01 12.41
CA HIS A 187 -6.23 22.13 13.56
C HIS A 187 -4.97 21.29 13.74
N LYS A 188 -4.56 21.10 15.00
CA LYS A 188 -3.35 20.34 15.39
C LYS A 188 -3.68 19.06 16.17
N ASP A 189 -4.95 18.73 16.32
CA ASP A 189 -5.45 17.52 16.98
C ASP A 189 -5.50 16.31 16.03
N GLY A 190 -4.71 16.34 14.94
CA GLY A 190 -4.61 15.22 14.01
C GLY A 190 -4.04 13.99 14.70
N PRO A 191 -4.50 12.77 14.38
CA PRO A 191 -3.97 11.55 14.96
C PRO A 191 -2.53 11.32 14.50
N ARG A 192 -1.81 10.46 15.24
CA ARG A 192 -0.44 10.08 14.87
C ARG A 192 -0.44 9.17 13.65
N THR A 193 0.41 9.49 12.69
CA THR A 193 0.72 8.56 11.59
C THR A 193 1.54 7.37 12.10
N ALA A 194 1.34 6.20 11.51
CA ALA A 194 2.24 5.06 11.68
C ALA A 194 3.44 5.14 10.73
N GLY A 195 3.29 5.89 9.63
CA GLY A 195 4.33 6.11 8.64
C GLY A 195 3.84 6.99 7.49
N LEU A 196 4.72 7.20 6.52
CA LEU A 196 4.47 7.98 5.31
C LEU A 196 5.09 7.26 4.11
N VAL A 197 4.41 7.31 2.97
CA VAL A 197 5.06 7.06 1.68
C VAL A 197 5.58 8.40 1.17
N THR A 198 6.86 8.43 0.81
CA THR A 198 7.56 9.65 0.41
C THR A 198 8.15 9.52 -0.98
N LEU A 199 8.17 10.61 -1.74
CA LEU A 199 8.96 10.76 -2.95
C LEU A 199 10.36 11.26 -2.55
N THR A 200 11.39 10.57 -3.02
CA THR A 200 12.80 10.91 -2.76
C THR A 200 13.59 10.94 -4.06
N VAL A 201 14.62 11.78 -4.10
CA VAL A 201 15.61 11.79 -5.18
C VAL A 201 16.79 10.90 -4.78
N HIS A 202 17.24 10.04 -5.67
CA HIS A 202 18.51 9.32 -5.51
C HIS A 202 19.57 9.98 -6.41
N PRO A 203 20.85 10.11 -5.99
CA PRO A 203 21.41 9.75 -4.69
C PRO A 203 21.14 10.76 -3.56
N GLU A 204 20.61 11.94 -3.86
CA GLU A 204 20.41 13.03 -2.91
C GLU A 204 19.23 12.80 -1.94
N GLN A 205 19.51 12.26 -0.76
CA GLN A 205 18.48 11.96 0.25
C GLN A 205 17.90 13.18 0.97
N SER A 206 18.38 14.39 0.68
CA SER A 206 17.91 15.63 1.32
C SER A 206 16.50 16.02 0.88
N PHE A 207 16.09 15.62 -0.33
CA PHE A 207 14.77 15.93 -0.87
C PHE A 207 13.76 14.83 -0.53
N VAL A 208 12.86 15.11 0.41
CA VAL A 208 11.81 14.18 0.84
C VAL A 208 10.45 14.88 0.81
N ARG A 209 9.50 14.32 0.09
CA ARG A 209 8.13 14.84 0.02
C ARG A 209 7.11 13.76 0.41
N ALA A 210 6.21 14.06 1.34
CA ALA A 210 5.17 13.12 1.75
C ALA A 210 4.06 13.03 0.70
N VAL A 211 3.80 11.82 0.19
CA VAL A 211 2.81 11.54 -0.85
C VAL A 211 1.49 11.07 -0.24
N PHE A 212 1.53 10.17 0.75
CA PHE A 212 0.38 9.82 1.54
C PHE A 212 0.73 9.22 2.91
N PRO A 213 -0.13 9.40 3.93
CA PRO A 213 0.04 8.84 5.26
C PRO A 213 -0.38 7.38 5.37
N VAL A 214 0.21 6.74 6.38
CA VAL A 214 -0.13 5.41 6.85
C VAL A 214 -0.76 5.51 8.24
N SER A 215 -1.86 4.80 8.45
CA SER A 215 -2.58 4.73 9.71
C SER A 215 -2.69 3.29 10.21
N THR A 216 -2.67 3.11 11.52
CA THR A 216 -2.87 1.81 12.17
C THR A 216 -3.86 1.95 13.31
N THR A 217 -4.40 0.83 13.77
CA THR A 217 -5.29 0.84 14.93
C THR A 217 -4.46 0.96 16.20
N THR A 218 -4.65 2.06 16.94
CA THR A 218 -3.79 2.43 18.08
C THR A 218 -4.39 2.08 19.44
N ARG A 219 -5.66 1.64 19.49
CA ARG A 219 -6.40 1.39 20.73
C ARG A 219 -7.33 0.19 20.57
N VAL A 220 -7.62 -0.51 21.67
CA VAL A 220 -8.76 -1.46 21.78
C VAL A 220 -10.06 -0.66 21.73
N GLY A 221 -11.16 -1.28 21.32
CA GLY A 221 -12.47 -0.67 21.57
C GLY A 221 -12.85 0.40 20.55
N VAL A 222 -12.07 0.57 19.48
CA VAL A 222 -12.29 1.65 18.51
C VAL A 222 -13.50 1.32 17.65
N SER A 223 -14.53 2.17 17.73
CA SER A 223 -15.66 2.16 16.80
C SER A 223 -15.22 2.56 15.39
N LEU A 224 -15.92 2.06 14.37
CA LEU A 224 -15.74 2.46 12.98
C LEU A 224 -15.81 3.99 12.82
N GLU A 225 -16.79 4.65 13.46
CA GLU A 225 -16.97 6.10 13.35
C GLU A 225 -15.72 6.88 13.80
N SER A 226 -15.24 6.60 15.02
CA SER A 226 -14.02 7.23 15.56
C SER A 226 -12.78 6.94 14.69
N ALA A 227 -12.63 5.72 14.17
CA ALA A 227 -11.50 5.40 13.30
C ALA A 227 -11.56 6.17 11.97
N LEU A 228 -12.76 6.31 11.38
CA LEU A 228 -12.94 7.06 10.14
C LEU A 228 -12.77 8.56 10.36
N GLN A 229 -13.17 9.13 11.50
CA GLN A 229 -12.87 10.51 11.88
C GLN A 229 -11.37 10.79 11.86
N ASP A 230 -10.59 9.94 12.53
CA ASP A 230 -9.14 10.06 12.59
C ASP A 230 -8.50 9.95 11.19
N LYS A 231 -8.96 8.99 10.38
CA LYS A 231 -8.48 8.85 9.00
C LYS A 231 -8.86 10.04 8.13
N PHE A 232 -10.03 10.64 8.33
CA PHE A 232 -10.43 11.85 7.60
C PHE A 232 -9.51 13.03 7.94
N LYS A 233 -9.14 13.20 9.22
CA LYS A 233 -8.15 14.21 9.64
C LYS A 233 -6.80 14.03 8.91
N LEU A 234 -6.34 12.78 8.75
CA LEU A 234 -5.11 12.48 8.00
C LEU A 234 -5.25 12.75 6.49
N LEU A 235 -6.41 12.47 5.89
CA LEU A 235 -6.69 12.83 4.49
C LEU A 235 -6.66 14.36 4.31
N LEU A 236 -7.29 15.11 5.22
CA LEU A 236 -7.25 16.58 5.20
C LEU A 236 -5.83 17.12 5.41
N ALA A 237 -5.02 16.47 6.24
CA ALA A 237 -3.63 16.85 6.44
C ALA A 237 -2.80 16.68 5.16
N GLN A 238 -2.95 15.54 4.48
CA GLN A 238 -2.26 15.31 3.21
C GLN A 238 -2.77 16.25 2.11
N PHE A 239 -4.06 16.56 2.08
CA PHE A 239 -4.62 17.59 1.20
C PHE A 239 -3.96 18.96 1.44
N LEU A 240 -3.82 19.36 2.70
CA LEU A 240 -3.15 20.61 3.07
C LEU A 240 -1.68 20.63 2.61
N LEU A 241 -0.96 19.51 2.75
CA LEU A 241 0.40 19.37 2.23
C LEU A 241 0.45 19.55 0.70
N ASN A 242 -0.51 18.99 -0.03
CA ASN A 242 -0.59 19.13 -1.48
C ASN A 242 -0.81 20.59 -1.91
N ILE A 243 -1.79 21.28 -1.30
CA ILE A 243 -2.06 22.71 -1.62
C ILE A 243 -0.85 23.57 -1.29
N HIS A 244 -0.20 23.33 -0.15
CA HIS A 244 1.00 24.08 0.23
C HIS A 244 2.17 23.90 -0.73
N ARG A 245 2.19 22.85 -1.55
CA ARG A 245 3.22 22.69 -2.58
C ARG A 245 2.86 23.42 -3.86
N LEU A 246 1.61 23.28 -4.30
CA LEU A 246 1.14 23.91 -5.53
C LEU A 246 1.05 25.44 -5.44
N HIS A 247 0.95 26.02 -4.23
CA HIS A 247 0.75 27.46 -4.01
C HIS A 247 -0.33 28.10 -4.91
N PRO A 248 -1.52 27.48 -5.06
CA PRO A 248 -2.55 28.02 -5.93
C PRO A 248 -3.12 29.32 -5.35
N PRO A 249 -3.71 30.19 -6.19
CA PRO A 249 -4.58 31.25 -5.70
C PRO A 249 -5.71 30.63 -4.88
N GLY A 250 -6.09 31.25 -3.76
CA GLY A 250 -7.04 30.66 -2.82
C GLY A 250 -8.46 30.42 -3.38
N ASP A 251 -8.82 31.10 -4.47
CA ASP A 251 -10.06 30.94 -5.23
C ASP A 251 -9.94 29.99 -6.42
N LYS A 252 -8.74 29.43 -6.67
CA LYS A 252 -8.41 28.57 -7.82
C LYS A 252 -7.57 27.36 -7.41
N ILE A 253 -7.95 26.72 -6.31
CA ILE A 253 -7.38 25.44 -5.92
C ILE A 253 -7.79 24.39 -6.97
N PRO A 254 -6.84 23.64 -7.55
CA PRO A 254 -7.17 22.59 -8.51
C PRO A 254 -7.81 21.38 -7.83
N ASP A 255 -8.44 20.52 -8.62
CA ASP A 255 -8.90 19.22 -8.15
C ASP A 255 -7.74 18.41 -7.56
N GLN A 256 -7.98 17.81 -6.39
CA GLN A 256 -6.99 16.98 -5.70
C GLN A 256 -7.58 15.63 -5.32
N GLU A 257 -6.72 14.62 -5.35
CA GLU A 257 -6.96 13.33 -4.74
C GLU A 257 -5.93 13.06 -3.66
N VAL A 258 -6.37 12.37 -2.61
CA VAL A 258 -5.52 12.04 -1.47
C VAL A 258 -5.72 10.59 -1.13
N TYR A 259 -4.63 9.91 -0.82
CA TYR A 259 -4.65 8.51 -0.41
C TYR A 259 -4.32 8.36 1.06
N LEU A 260 -4.76 7.27 1.67
CA LEU A 260 -4.34 6.84 3.00
C LEU A 260 -4.36 5.32 3.05
N LEU A 261 -3.26 4.73 3.53
CA LEU A 261 -3.17 3.29 3.73
C LEU A 261 -3.41 2.95 5.21
N GLY A 262 -4.33 2.04 5.48
CA GLY A 262 -4.72 1.64 6.81
C GLY A 262 -4.47 0.16 7.07
N LEU A 263 -4.08 -0.17 8.29
CA LEU A 263 -4.04 -1.54 8.78
C LEU A 263 -4.81 -1.65 10.12
N HIS A 264 -5.71 -2.61 10.18
CA HIS A 264 -6.46 -2.99 11.38
C HIS A 264 -6.18 -4.47 11.66
N GLY A 265 -5.25 -4.74 12.58
CA GLY A 265 -4.74 -6.10 12.78
C GLY A 265 -4.03 -6.59 11.53
N SER A 266 -4.43 -7.75 10.99
CA SER A 266 -3.92 -8.25 9.71
C SER A 266 -4.61 -7.66 8.49
N ARG A 267 -5.68 -6.87 8.66
CA ARG A 267 -6.54 -6.41 7.57
C ARG A 267 -6.10 -5.06 7.02
N LEU A 268 -5.66 -5.05 5.76
CA LEU A 268 -5.21 -3.87 5.03
C LEU A 268 -6.38 -3.23 4.26
N HIS A 269 -6.46 -1.90 4.22
CA HIS A 269 -7.38 -1.19 3.34
C HIS A 269 -6.78 0.13 2.83
N LEU A 270 -7.26 0.58 1.69
CA LEU A 270 -6.89 1.84 1.07
C LEU A 270 -8.09 2.79 1.09
N LEU A 271 -7.84 4.05 1.44
CA LEU A 271 -8.80 5.13 1.29
C LEU A 271 -8.34 6.12 0.22
N ARG A 272 -9.29 6.63 -0.57
CA ARG A 272 -9.10 7.72 -1.53
C ARG A 272 -10.08 8.86 -1.21
N GLY A 273 -9.57 9.99 -0.78
CA GLY A 273 -10.33 11.24 -0.63
C GLY A 273 -10.38 12.01 -1.95
N ILE A 274 -11.56 12.46 -2.34
CA ILE A 274 -11.81 13.27 -3.54
C ILE A 274 -12.08 14.70 -3.09
N PHE A 275 -11.23 15.63 -3.52
CA PHE A 275 -11.28 17.05 -3.15
C PHE A 275 -11.45 17.92 -4.40
N PRO A 276 -12.69 18.15 -4.85
CA PRO A 276 -12.94 19.00 -6.02
C PRO A 276 -12.49 20.44 -5.77
N GLY A 277 -11.75 20.99 -6.73
CA GLY A 277 -11.15 22.32 -6.69
C GLY A 277 -12.19 23.42 -6.47
N HIS A 278 -13.36 23.29 -7.09
CA HIS A 278 -14.45 24.27 -6.92
C HIS A 278 -15.01 24.29 -5.49
N LYS A 279 -15.09 23.15 -4.79
CA LYS A 279 -15.54 23.09 -3.37
C LYS A 279 -14.46 23.62 -2.45
N THR A 280 -13.22 23.16 -2.65
CA THR A 280 -12.09 23.51 -1.79
C THR A 280 -11.72 24.98 -1.92
N SER A 281 -11.77 25.56 -3.13
CA SER A 281 -11.57 27.00 -3.37
C SER A 281 -12.62 27.87 -2.67
N ARG A 282 -13.87 27.41 -2.61
CA ARG A 282 -14.95 28.11 -1.87
C ARG A 282 -14.67 28.09 -0.37
N LEU A 283 -14.30 26.92 0.17
CA LEU A 283 -13.92 26.80 1.58
C LEU A 283 -12.67 27.62 1.91
N TRP A 284 -11.70 27.69 0.99
CA TRP A 284 -10.41 28.35 1.19
C TRP A 284 -10.44 29.84 1.04
N SER A 285 -11.24 30.39 0.12
CA SER A 285 -11.37 31.84 -0.04
C SER A 285 -12.35 32.46 0.96
N GLY A 286 -13.25 31.65 1.55
CA GLY A 286 -14.38 32.13 2.37
C GLY A 286 -15.40 32.95 1.56
N ARG A 287 -15.22 33.06 0.23
CA ARG A 287 -16.08 33.83 -0.66
C ARG A 287 -17.07 32.91 -1.34
N HIS A 288 -18.36 33.17 -1.12
CA HIS A 288 -19.43 32.56 -1.89
C HIS A 288 -19.65 33.38 -3.17
N ILE A 289 -19.07 32.96 -4.29
CA ILE A 289 -19.47 33.45 -5.61
C ILE A 289 -20.54 32.45 -6.11
N PRO A 290 -21.84 32.79 -6.04
CA PRO A 290 -22.85 31.95 -6.67
C PRO A 290 -22.59 31.93 -8.17
N SER A 291 -22.36 30.74 -8.74
CA SER A 291 -22.48 30.57 -10.18
C SER A 291 -23.97 30.76 -10.53
N PRO A 292 -24.34 31.61 -11.51
CA PRO A 292 -25.75 31.87 -11.85
C PRO A 292 -26.50 30.62 -12.33
N THR A 293 -25.78 29.57 -12.70
CA THR A 293 -26.30 28.23 -12.98
C THR A 293 -25.77 27.31 -11.89
N GLY A 294 -26.64 26.60 -11.17
CA GLY A 294 -26.29 25.64 -10.11
C GLY A 294 -25.51 24.40 -10.56
N LEU A 295 -24.82 24.48 -11.70
CA LEU A 295 -23.91 23.51 -12.25
C LEU A 295 -22.53 24.17 -12.32
N SER A 296 -21.50 23.49 -11.83
CA SER A 296 -20.14 24.00 -11.82
C SER A 296 -19.68 24.27 -13.25
N ALA A 297 -19.50 25.54 -13.60
CA ALA A 297 -18.93 25.96 -14.88
C ALA A 297 -17.63 25.22 -15.23
N SER A 298 -16.83 24.79 -14.24
CA SER A 298 -15.61 24.01 -14.48
C SER A 298 -15.85 22.56 -14.94
N ALA A 299 -16.88 21.87 -14.44
CA ALA A 299 -17.17 20.49 -14.87
C ALA A 299 -17.88 20.48 -16.22
N ASP A 300 -18.75 21.47 -16.48
CA ASP A 300 -19.39 21.66 -17.78
C ASP A 300 -18.39 22.20 -18.83
N GLU A 301 -17.43 23.04 -18.47
CA GLU A 301 -16.31 23.46 -19.34
C GLU A 301 -15.35 22.30 -19.62
N GLU A 302 -15.00 21.46 -18.63
CA GLU A 302 -14.20 20.26 -18.88
C GLU A 302 -14.97 19.21 -19.71
N ALA A 303 -16.27 19.00 -19.45
CA ALA A 303 -17.13 18.13 -20.24
C ALA A 303 -17.36 18.68 -21.67
N ALA A 304 -17.48 20.00 -21.81
CA ALA A 304 -17.54 20.67 -23.10
C ALA A 304 -16.20 20.61 -23.84
N GLU A 305 -15.07 20.75 -23.16
CA GLU A 305 -13.72 20.60 -23.74
C GLU A 305 -13.48 19.17 -24.23
N ILE A 306 -13.94 18.16 -23.46
CA ILE A 306 -14.00 16.75 -23.86
C ILE A 306 -14.85 16.58 -25.14
N THR A 307 -15.95 17.33 -25.27
CA THR A 307 -16.84 17.31 -26.45
C THR A 307 -16.23 18.07 -27.64
N VAL A 308 -15.50 19.16 -27.41
CA VAL A 308 -14.83 19.99 -28.44
C VAL A 308 -13.60 19.27 -29.03
N GLN A 309 -12.92 18.41 -28.26
CA GLN A 309 -11.88 17.53 -28.81
C GLN A 309 -12.41 16.49 -29.83
N MET A 310 -13.73 16.34 -29.97
CA MET A 310 -14.38 15.50 -30.97
C MET A 310 -14.80 16.25 -32.26
N GLU A 311 -14.42 17.52 -32.45
CA GLU A 311 -14.75 18.22 -33.69
C GLU A 311 -14.14 17.55 -34.95
N PRO A 312 -14.91 17.40 -36.04
CA PRO A 312 -14.51 16.69 -37.25
C PRO A 312 -13.55 17.54 -38.09
N GLY A 313 -12.30 17.65 -37.66
CA GLY A 313 -11.27 18.43 -38.37
C GLY A 313 -9.81 18.12 -38.03
N ARG A 314 -9.52 17.36 -36.96
CA ARG A 314 -8.16 16.86 -36.66
C ARG A 314 -7.99 15.43 -37.18
N PRO A 315 -6.78 15.03 -37.66
CA PRO A 315 -6.57 13.68 -38.20
C PRO A 315 -6.94 12.61 -37.17
N ALA A 316 -8.03 11.90 -37.45
CA ALA A 316 -8.75 11.04 -36.50
C ALA A 316 -7.93 9.84 -36.01
N GLU A 317 -6.90 9.41 -36.73
CA GLU A 317 -6.12 8.22 -36.39
C GLU A 317 -5.32 8.33 -35.08
N ARG A 318 -4.93 9.54 -34.65
CA ARG A 318 -4.17 9.72 -33.40
C ARG A 318 -5.03 9.73 -32.14
N PHE A 319 -6.29 10.16 -32.23
CA PHE A 319 -7.17 10.30 -31.05
C PHE A 319 -7.77 8.97 -30.59
N TYR A 320 -7.99 8.00 -31.49
CA TYR A 320 -8.54 6.68 -31.17
C TYR A 320 -7.47 5.63 -30.82
N SER A 321 -6.24 6.04 -30.49
CA SER A 321 -5.28 5.09 -29.93
C SER A 321 -5.82 4.53 -28.60
N LYS A 322 -5.56 3.25 -28.32
CA LYS A 322 -5.99 2.57 -27.08
C LYS A 322 -5.63 3.40 -25.84
N THR A 323 -4.41 3.94 -25.81
CA THR A 323 -3.90 4.78 -24.72
C THR A 323 -4.68 6.09 -24.56
N ASN A 324 -5.05 6.76 -25.67
CA ASN A 324 -5.83 8.00 -25.61
C ASN A 324 -7.27 7.76 -25.15
N LEU A 325 -7.90 6.67 -25.60
CA LEU A 325 -9.22 6.29 -25.12
C LEU A 325 -9.21 5.98 -23.61
N GLU A 326 -8.17 5.30 -23.12
CA GLU A 326 -8.02 5.03 -21.69
C GLU A 326 -7.79 6.31 -20.87
N ARG A 327 -7.05 7.29 -21.39
CA ARG A 327 -6.91 8.63 -20.77
C ARG A 327 -8.26 9.34 -20.70
N PHE A 328 -9.02 9.30 -21.79
CA PHE A 328 -10.36 9.88 -21.85
C PHE A 328 -11.30 9.24 -20.83
N MET A 329 -11.34 7.91 -20.76
CA MET A 329 -12.17 7.18 -19.79
C MET A 329 -11.84 7.57 -18.36
N GLN A 330 -10.56 7.78 -18.02
CA GLN A 330 -10.18 8.24 -16.69
C GLN A 330 -10.68 9.64 -16.34
N ARG A 331 -10.71 10.55 -17.32
CA ARG A 331 -11.26 11.89 -17.11
C ARG A 331 -12.77 11.81 -16.88
N VAL A 332 -13.48 10.95 -17.62
CA VAL A 332 -14.90 10.66 -17.41
C VAL A 332 -15.16 10.04 -16.04
N ASP A 333 -14.35 9.06 -15.63
CA ASP A 333 -14.48 8.42 -14.32
C ASP A 333 -14.24 9.42 -13.18
N TRP A 334 -13.29 10.34 -13.32
CA TRP A 334 -13.12 11.43 -12.37
C TRP A 334 -14.37 12.32 -12.30
N LEU A 335 -14.92 12.73 -13.44
CA LEU A 335 -16.12 13.56 -13.48
C LEU A 335 -17.30 12.84 -12.81
N ARG A 336 -17.45 11.53 -13.05
CA ARG A 336 -18.43 10.71 -12.32
C ARG A 336 -18.18 10.74 -10.82
N LEU A 337 -16.96 10.46 -10.37
CA LEU A 337 -16.65 10.41 -8.93
C LEU A 337 -16.82 11.76 -8.23
N SER A 338 -16.53 12.86 -8.91
CA SER A 338 -16.63 14.23 -8.40
C SER A 338 -18.04 14.83 -8.49
N ALA A 339 -18.88 14.41 -9.44
CA ALA A 339 -20.22 14.94 -9.67
C ALA A 339 -21.38 14.04 -9.18
N CYS A 340 -21.12 12.77 -8.86
CA CYS A 340 -22.17 11.76 -8.61
C CYS A 340 -23.22 12.12 -7.53
N ASP A 341 -22.91 13.00 -6.58
CA ASP A 341 -23.83 13.26 -5.46
C ASP A 341 -24.72 14.49 -5.66
N ASN A 342 -24.49 15.32 -6.71
CA ASN A 342 -25.15 16.63 -6.87
C ASN A 342 -25.15 17.48 -5.58
N GLU A 343 -24.27 17.19 -4.63
CA GLU A 343 -24.27 17.78 -3.29
C GLU A 343 -23.63 19.16 -3.39
N PRO A 344 -24.41 20.25 -3.34
CA PRO A 344 -23.90 21.59 -3.61
C PRO A 344 -23.09 22.13 -2.42
N ASP A 345 -23.22 21.50 -1.25
CA ASP A 345 -22.53 21.93 -0.03
C ASP A 345 -21.01 21.78 -0.20
N PRO A 346 -20.24 22.90 -0.13
CA PRO A 346 -18.79 22.86 -0.21
C PRO A 346 -18.15 22.19 1.01
N ARG A 347 -18.88 22.00 2.12
CA ARG A 347 -18.39 21.35 3.34
C ARG A 347 -18.52 19.82 3.32
N VAL A 348 -19.01 19.25 2.23
CA VAL A 348 -19.22 17.80 2.09
C VAL A 348 -18.22 17.21 1.09
N PHE A 349 -17.47 16.22 1.56
CA PHE A 349 -16.45 15.51 0.80
C PHE A 349 -16.71 14.01 0.70
N ARG A 350 -16.17 13.40 -0.34
CA ARG A 350 -16.30 11.98 -0.63
C ARG A 350 -15.01 11.24 -0.34
N VAL A 351 -15.13 10.12 0.37
CA VAL A 351 -14.02 9.20 0.62
C VAL A 351 -14.41 7.81 0.17
N LEU A 352 -13.60 7.20 -0.68
CA LEU A 352 -13.79 5.85 -1.19
C LEU A 352 -12.87 4.91 -0.43
N GLY A 353 -13.41 3.83 0.12
CA GLY A 353 -12.64 2.77 0.76
C GLY A 353 -12.64 1.50 -0.06
N SER A 354 -11.48 0.87 -0.25
CA SER A 354 -11.41 -0.52 -0.70
C SER A 354 -12.04 -1.41 0.35
N ARG A 355 -12.39 -2.64 -0.03
CA ARG A 355 -12.61 -3.70 0.97
C ARG A 355 -11.38 -3.89 1.86
N GLU A 356 -11.58 -4.53 3.00
CA GLU A 356 -10.50 -4.97 3.89
C GLU A 356 -9.90 -6.28 3.37
N TYR A 357 -8.58 -6.31 3.17
CA TYR A 357 -7.83 -7.48 2.69
C TYR A 357 -7.09 -8.11 3.86
N ASP A 358 -7.43 -9.35 4.22
CA ASP A 358 -6.66 -10.08 5.22
C ASP A 358 -5.34 -10.58 4.63
N LEU A 359 -4.22 -10.08 5.15
CA LEU A 359 -2.89 -10.43 4.67
C LEU A 359 -2.52 -11.90 4.93
N TRP A 360 -3.24 -12.61 5.81
CA TRP A 360 -3.07 -14.04 6.02
C TRP A 360 -3.78 -14.91 4.97
N VAL A 361 -4.64 -14.33 4.13
CA VAL A 361 -5.39 -15.05 3.10
C VAL A 361 -4.75 -14.83 1.74
N ALA A 362 -4.42 -15.91 1.02
CA ALA A 362 -3.65 -15.84 -0.23
C ALA A 362 -4.32 -14.95 -1.31
N GLU A 363 -5.64 -15.09 -1.47
CA GLU A 363 -6.41 -14.33 -2.45
C GLU A 363 -6.46 -12.83 -2.10
N ASP A 364 -6.66 -12.52 -0.82
CA ASP A 364 -6.69 -11.14 -0.34
C ASP A 364 -5.31 -10.50 -0.36
N PHE A 365 -4.27 -11.23 0.01
CA PHE A 365 -2.89 -10.77 -0.13
C PHE A 365 -2.59 -10.42 -1.59
N ARG A 366 -2.94 -11.29 -2.53
CA ARG A 366 -2.75 -11.02 -3.98
C ARG A 366 -3.56 -9.80 -4.44
N ALA A 367 -4.80 -9.67 -4.00
CA ALA A 367 -5.64 -8.53 -4.34
C ALA A 367 -5.10 -7.21 -3.76
N ALA A 368 -4.59 -7.23 -2.52
CA ALA A 368 -3.89 -6.12 -1.90
C ALA A 368 -2.61 -5.74 -2.69
N MET A 369 -1.84 -6.74 -3.15
CA MET A 369 -0.64 -6.48 -3.96
C MET A 369 -1.02 -5.82 -5.29
N ARG A 370 -2.05 -6.33 -5.97
CA ARG A 370 -2.58 -5.74 -7.21
C ARG A 370 -2.97 -4.27 -7.00
N LEU A 371 -3.69 -3.97 -5.91
CA LEU A 371 -4.12 -2.62 -5.58
C LEU A 371 -2.93 -1.68 -5.29
N LEU A 372 -1.99 -2.11 -4.45
CA LEU A 372 -0.82 -1.31 -4.08
C LEU A 372 0.13 -1.06 -5.26
N VAL A 373 0.44 -2.11 -6.04
CA VAL A 373 1.29 -1.98 -7.24
C VAL A 373 0.62 -1.07 -8.26
N GLY A 374 -0.69 -1.23 -8.48
CA GLY A 374 -1.45 -0.34 -9.35
C GLY A 374 -1.43 1.12 -8.87
N LEU A 375 -1.57 1.34 -7.57
CA LEU A 375 -1.46 2.67 -6.97
C LEU A 375 -0.08 3.27 -7.21
N PHE A 376 1.01 2.52 -7.01
CA PHE A 376 2.36 3.05 -7.21
C PHE A 376 2.67 3.37 -8.67
N LEU A 377 2.22 2.52 -9.60
CA LEU A 377 2.29 2.80 -11.03
C LEU A 377 1.50 4.07 -11.37
N TYR A 378 0.31 4.23 -10.80
CA TYR A 378 -0.48 5.44 -10.99
C TYR A 378 0.20 6.69 -10.42
N LEU A 379 0.70 6.64 -9.19
CA LEU A 379 1.37 7.79 -8.57
C LEU A 379 2.61 8.21 -9.36
N MET A 380 3.44 7.25 -9.79
CA MET A 380 4.68 7.55 -10.54
C MET A 380 4.44 7.97 -12.00
N SER A 381 3.23 7.77 -12.53
CA SER A 381 2.88 8.16 -13.90
C SER A 381 2.90 9.67 -14.18
N GLY A 382 2.82 10.51 -13.15
CA GLY A 382 2.56 11.96 -13.32
C GLY A 382 1.10 12.32 -13.62
N ARG A 383 0.18 11.35 -13.69
CA ARG A 383 -1.25 11.59 -13.92
C ARG A 383 -2.07 11.68 -12.62
N ALA A 384 -1.44 11.39 -11.48
CA ALA A 384 -2.08 11.51 -10.18
C ALA A 384 -2.36 12.97 -9.84
N ARG A 385 -3.56 13.27 -9.34
CA ARG A 385 -3.97 14.60 -8.88
C ARG A 385 -3.51 14.87 -7.45
N CYS A 386 -2.27 14.50 -7.17
CA CYS A 386 -1.62 14.69 -5.88
C CYS A 386 -0.64 15.85 -6.02
N GLY A 387 -0.93 16.99 -5.39
CA GLY A 387 -0.20 18.24 -5.59
C GLY A 387 1.31 18.13 -5.38
N VAL A 388 1.75 17.27 -4.46
CA VAL A 388 3.17 16.96 -4.26
C VAL A 388 3.81 16.32 -5.51
N LEU A 389 3.10 15.42 -6.19
CA LEU A 389 3.57 14.76 -7.39
C LEU A 389 3.41 15.65 -8.62
N GLN A 390 2.32 16.44 -8.69
CA GLN A 390 2.09 17.40 -9.77
C GLN A 390 3.21 18.44 -9.83
N ASP A 391 3.52 19.09 -8.69
CA ASP A 391 4.63 20.05 -8.55
C ASP A 391 5.96 19.45 -9.07
N MET A 392 6.27 18.22 -8.64
CA MET A 392 7.51 17.57 -9.00
C MET A 392 7.57 17.14 -10.46
N PHE A 393 6.49 16.54 -10.98
CA PHE A 393 6.48 15.94 -12.30
C PHE A 393 6.15 16.91 -13.42
N GLU A 394 5.64 18.10 -13.09
CA GLU A 394 5.58 19.24 -14.02
C GLU A 394 6.98 19.77 -14.34
N MET A 395 7.90 19.78 -13.37
CA MET A 395 9.31 20.14 -13.59
C MET A 395 10.07 19.08 -14.40
N PHE A 396 9.65 17.82 -14.35
CA PHE A 396 10.31 16.68 -15.00
C PHE A 396 9.31 15.83 -15.78
N PRO A 397 8.74 16.33 -16.91
CA PRO A 397 7.70 15.63 -17.65
C PRO A 397 8.18 14.25 -18.15
N TYR A 398 7.24 13.30 -18.21
CA TYR A 398 7.49 11.92 -18.63
C TYR A 398 6.43 11.50 -19.63
N ASP A 399 6.87 11.04 -20.80
CA ASP A 399 6.00 10.52 -21.85
C ASP A 399 5.82 9.01 -21.68
N GLU A 400 4.66 8.60 -21.18
CA GLU A 400 4.26 7.19 -21.07
C GLU A 400 4.14 6.47 -22.44
N GLU A 401 4.25 7.19 -23.57
CA GLU A 401 4.08 6.63 -24.92
C GLU A 401 5.27 5.77 -25.37
N ASP A 402 6.42 5.91 -24.69
CA ASP A 402 7.62 5.12 -24.95
C ASP A 402 7.62 3.76 -24.22
N ASP A 403 6.59 3.48 -23.40
CA ASP A 403 6.45 2.24 -22.66
C ASP A 403 5.68 1.23 -23.55
N PRO A 404 6.34 0.21 -24.14
CA PRO A 404 5.71 -0.67 -25.12
C PRO A 404 4.67 -1.57 -24.44
N GLU A 405 3.43 -1.11 -24.33
CA GLU A 405 2.30 -1.91 -23.87
C GLU A 405 1.95 -2.98 -24.91
N SER A 406 2.75 -4.04 -24.99
CA SER A 406 2.43 -5.21 -25.80
C SER A 406 1.62 -6.19 -24.96
N GLU A 407 0.41 -6.55 -25.42
CA GLU A 407 -0.41 -7.62 -24.83
C GLU A 407 0.36 -8.97 -24.76
N GLY A 408 1.42 -9.13 -25.56
CA GLY A 408 2.36 -10.24 -25.48
C GLY A 408 3.21 -10.26 -24.19
N GLU A 409 3.46 -9.12 -23.55
CA GLU A 409 4.20 -9.06 -22.28
C GLU A 409 3.42 -9.64 -21.10
N ALA A 410 2.09 -9.53 -21.10
CA ALA A 410 1.28 -10.07 -20.02
C ALA A 410 1.33 -11.62 -19.99
N SER A 411 1.26 -12.27 -21.16
CA SER A 411 1.41 -13.72 -21.28
C SER A 411 2.83 -14.18 -20.96
N LYS A 412 3.84 -13.44 -21.45
CA LYS A 412 5.26 -13.71 -21.14
C LYS A 412 5.56 -13.53 -19.65
N GLY A 413 4.95 -12.55 -18.99
CA GLY A 413 5.10 -12.32 -17.55
C GLY A 413 4.63 -13.52 -16.75
N LYS A 414 3.41 -14.02 -17.01
CA LYS A 414 2.86 -15.20 -16.31
C LYS A 414 3.72 -16.44 -16.52
N GLU A 415 4.17 -16.68 -17.76
CA GLU A 415 5.04 -17.80 -18.08
C GLU A 415 6.41 -17.68 -17.39
N LYS A 416 6.99 -16.47 -17.37
CA LYS A 416 8.25 -16.18 -16.67
C LYS A 416 8.11 -16.39 -15.16
N ALA A 417 7.04 -15.88 -14.55
CA ALA A 417 6.78 -16.05 -13.12
C ALA A 417 6.64 -17.54 -12.76
N ALA A 418 5.90 -18.31 -13.56
CA ALA A 418 5.76 -19.76 -13.36
C ALA A 418 7.08 -20.51 -13.55
N ARG A 419 7.93 -20.08 -14.49
CA ARG A 419 9.28 -20.64 -14.69
C ARG A 419 10.19 -20.34 -13.51
N GLU A 420 10.19 -19.11 -13.01
CA GLU A 420 10.96 -18.72 -11.83
C GLU A 420 10.51 -19.50 -10.58
N GLU A 421 9.20 -19.66 -10.40
CA GLU A 421 8.65 -20.45 -9.29
C GLU A 421 9.10 -21.91 -9.35
N LYS A 422 9.11 -22.52 -10.53
CA LYS A 422 9.67 -23.88 -10.74
C LYS A 422 11.16 -23.95 -10.43
N GLN A 423 11.95 -22.96 -10.88
CA GLN A 423 13.39 -22.91 -10.60
C GLN A 423 13.69 -22.74 -9.11
N ILE A 424 12.87 -21.96 -8.39
CA ILE A 424 12.99 -21.81 -6.94
C ILE A 424 12.65 -23.14 -6.26
N ALA A 425 11.56 -23.79 -6.65
CA ALA A 425 11.18 -25.09 -6.09
C ALA A 425 12.25 -26.17 -6.34
N GLU A 426 12.91 -26.16 -7.50
CA GLU A 426 14.05 -27.04 -7.80
C GLU A 426 15.25 -26.74 -6.89
N LYS A 427 15.62 -25.46 -6.73
CA LYS A 427 16.68 -25.03 -5.81
C LYS A 427 16.38 -25.38 -4.35
N GLU A 428 15.12 -25.28 -3.93
CA GLU A 428 14.68 -25.69 -2.60
C GLU A 428 14.89 -27.20 -2.40
N ARG A 429 14.50 -28.04 -3.37
CA ARG A 429 14.74 -29.49 -3.33
C ARG A 429 16.22 -29.83 -3.29
N GLU A 430 17.04 -29.19 -4.13
CA GLU A 430 18.50 -29.40 -4.09
C GLU A 430 19.12 -29.01 -2.75
N LEU A 431 18.61 -27.93 -2.14
CA LEU A 431 19.07 -27.47 -0.83
C LEU A 431 18.65 -28.46 0.27
N GLU A 432 17.42 -28.96 0.23
CA GLU A 432 16.92 -29.99 1.16
C GLU A 432 17.70 -31.29 1.06
N GLU A 433 18.01 -31.77 -0.15
CA GLU A 433 18.83 -32.96 -0.36
C GLU A 433 20.25 -32.77 0.17
N ARG A 434 20.86 -31.61 -0.09
CA ARG A 434 22.19 -31.27 0.42
C ARG A 434 22.20 -31.19 1.95
N GLU A 435 21.15 -30.66 2.56
CA GLU A 435 21.01 -30.63 4.02
C GLU A 435 20.79 -32.03 4.61
N ARG A 436 20.00 -32.89 3.95
CA ARG A 436 19.79 -34.28 4.37
C ARG A 436 21.11 -35.06 4.32
N GLN A 437 21.86 -34.96 3.23
CA GLN A 437 23.19 -35.56 3.09
C GLN A 437 24.15 -35.06 4.17
N LYS A 438 24.13 -33.75 4.47
CA LYS A 438 24.96 -33.20 5.55
C LYS A 438 24.56 -33.76 6.92
N ARG A 439 23.26 -33.88 7.23
CA ARG A 439 22.77 -34.48 8.49
C ARG A 439 23.12 -35.96 8.60
N GLU A 440 23.10 -36.71 7.50
CA GLU A 440 23.54 -38.11 7.46
C GLU A 440 25.05 -38.21 7.68
N ALA A 441 25.85 -37.41 6.98
CA ALA A 441 27.29 -37.36 7.18
C ALA A 441 27.69 -36.92 8.60
N ASP A 442 26.98 -35.96 9.20
CA ASP A 442 27.21 -35.51 10.57
C ASP A 442 26.80 -36.60 11.58
N ARG A 443 25.72 -37.35 11.31
CA ARG A 443 25.33 -38.53 12.12
C ARG A 443 26.36 -39.65 12.01
N GLU A 444 26.85 -39.96 10.81
CA GLU A 444 27.91 -40.94 10.61
C GLU A 444 29.21 -40.51 11.30
N ARG A 445 29.59 -39.23 11.23
CA ARG A 445 30.73 -38.68 11.97
C ARG A 445 30.55 -38.79 13.48
N PHE A 446 29.34 -38.51 13.98
CA PHE A 446 29.00 -38.68 15.39
C PHE A 446 29.13 -40.14 15.82
N TRP A 447 28.52 -41.08 15.08
CA TRP A 447 28.63 -42.51 15.36
C TRP A 447 30.06 -43.03 15.22
N THR A 448 30.84 -42.55 14.26
CA THR A 448 32.25 -42.91 14.12
C THR A 448 33.06 -42.43 15.32
N ARG A 449 32.81 -41.20 15.81
CA ARG A 449 33.44 -40.68 17.04
C ARG A 449 33.04 -41.48 18.28
N GLU A 450 31.76 -41.82 18.43
CA GLU A 450 31.26 -42.65 19.53
C GLU A 450 31.81 -44.08 19.46
N ALA A 451 31.93 -44.68 18.27
CA ALA A 451 32.53 -45.99 18.09
C ALA A 451 34.03 -45.99 18.42
N MET A 452 34.77 -44.94 18.05
CA MET A 452 36.16 -44.76 18.51
C MET A 452 36.25 -44.59 20.03
N ARG A 453 35.27 -43.95 20.66
CA ARG A 453 35.19 -43.77 22.12
C ARG A 453 34.82 -45.07 22.85
N GLY A 454 33.93 -45.88 22.28
CA GLY A 454 33.57 -47.21 22.78
C GLY A 454 34.64 -48.27 22.56
N SER A 455 35.48 -48.12 21.53
CA SER A 455 36.66 -48.95 21.27
C SER A 455 37.85 -48.61 22.18
N ALA A 456 37.83 -47.47 22.87
CA ALA A 456 38.92 -47.04 23.76
C ALA A 456 38.84 -47.64 25.17
N ASN A 457 37.98 -48.65 25.38
CA ASN A 457 37.93 -49.41 26.62
C ASN A 457 38.88 -50.62 26.64
N ASP A 458 39.82 -50.70 25.70
CA ASP A 458 40.95 -51.62 25.81
C ASP A 458 42.30 -50.89 25.68
N ARG A 459 42.99 -50.83 26.82
CA ARG A 459 44.42 -50.60 27.05
C ARG A 459 44.98 -49.17 26.88
N ILE A 460 44.92 -48.41 27.98
CA ILE A 460 46.13 -47.82 28.59
C ILE A 460 46.09 -48.07 30.10
N ALA A 461 46.39 -49.30 30.50
CA ALA A 461 47.01 -49.56 31.79
C ALA A 461 48.52 -49.48 31.57
N GLY A 462 49.14 -48.40 32.05
CA GLY A 462 50.60 -48.27 32.08
C GLY A 462 51.14 -46.99 31.47
N LEU A 463 50.95 -45.86 32.16
CA LEU A 463 52.01 -44.87 32.33
C LEU A 463 51.70 -44.05 33.58
N ARG A 464 52.20 -44.52 34.73
CA ARG A 464 52.55 -43.60 35.82
C ARG A 464 53.68 -42.72 35.29
N ASP A 465 53.54 -41.41 35.50
CA ASP A 465 54.50 -40.36 35.20
C ASP A 465 54.84 -40.15 33.72
N SER A 466 54.08 -39.26 33.06
CA SER A 466 54.64 -38.09 32.40
C SER A 466 53.58 -37.24 31.68
N ARG A 467 53.64 -35.92 31.96
CA ARG A 467 53.13 -34.78 31.17
C ARG A 467 51.69 -34.30 31.43
N GLN A 468 51.59 -33.30 32.33
CA GLN A 468 50.68 -32.15 32.18
C GLN A 468 50.66 -31.67 30.72
N PRO A 469 49.53 -31.19 30.16
CA PRO A 469 49.34 -29.72 30.02
C PRO A 469 47.84 -29.31 29.80
N TRP A 470 47.40 -28.05 29.72
CA TRP A 470 48.03 -26.77 29.35
C TRP A 470 47.21 -25.54 29.82
N TRP A 471 46.15 -25.71 30.61
CA TRP A 471 45.22 -24.63 30.98
C TRP A 471 45.33 -24.12 32.44
N ASP A 472 46.18 -24.73 33.25
CA ASP A 472 46.41 -24.40 34.67
C ASP A 472 47.36 -23.22 34.91
N TRP A 473 47.57 -22.34 33.92
CA TRP A 473 48.47 -21.18 34.06
C TRP A 473 47.82 -19.82 33.83
N VAL A 474 46.49 -19.77 33.63
CA VAL A 474 45.81 -18.51 33.26
C VAL A 474 44.94 -17.94 34.38
N TRP A 475 44.67 -18.67 35.47
CA TRP A 475 43.77 -18.20 36.52
C TRP A 475 44.12 -18.68 37.95
N GLU A 476 45.37 -18.51 38.37
CA GLU A 476 45.68 -18.52 39.81
C GLU A 476 46.19 -17.15 40.26
N ASP A 477 45.35 -16.51 41.05
CA ASP A 477 45.53 -15.23 41.73
C ASP A 477 46.80 -15.24 42.59
N LYS A 478 47.70 -14.28 42.35
CA LYS A 478 48.77 -13.95 43.29
C LYS A 478 48.24 -12.98 44.33
N SER A 479 47.82 -13.51 45.48
CA SER A 479 47.76 -12.76 46.74
C SER A 479 49.10 -12.86 47.48
N ASP A 480 49.69 -11.68 47.71
CA ASP A 480 50.55 -11.22 48.82
C ASP A 480 51.32 -12.23 49.70
N ASP A 481 52.64 -12.06 49.81
CA ASP A 481 53.24 -11.17 50.83
C ASP A 481 54.78 -11.33 50.89
N GLY A 482 55.50 -10.21 51.09
CA GLY A 482 56.75 -10.23 51.88
C GLY A 482 58.10 -9.92 51.21
N GLN A 483 58.41 -8.61 51.16
CA GLN A 483 59.61 -8.01 51.80
C GLN A 483 60.90 -7.72 50.98
N ARG A 484 61.14 -6.39 50.83
CA ARG A 484 62.40 -5.59 50.78
C ARG A 484 63.35 -5.78 49.58
N ASP A 485 64.06 -4.78 49.07
CA ASP A 485 64.13 -3.33 49.27
C ASP A 485 64.90 -2.77 48.05
N ASP A 486 64.66 -1.48 47.79
CA ASP A 486 65.56 -0.49 47.19
C ASP A 486 65.82 -0.39 45.67
N ALA A 487 65.75 0.91 45.29
CA ALA A 487 66.46 1.62 44.24
C ALA A 487 65.80 1.74 42.86
N ASP A 488 65.03 2.83 42.76
CA ASP A 488 65.30 3.99 41.89
C ASP A 488 65.26 3.89 40.35
N VAL A 489 64.86 5.05 39.81
CA VAL A 489 65.12 5.61 38.46
C VAL A 489 63.99 5.50 37.41
N ILE A 490 63.03 6.43 37.53
CA ILE A 490 62.73 7.53 36.58
C ILE A 490 63.05 7.29 35.07
N PHE A 491 62.07 7.36 34.17
CA PHE A 491 61.86 8.48 33.20
C PHE A 491 60.74 8.23 32.17
N ARG A 492 60.12 9.36 31.82
CA ARG A 492 59.07 9.60 30.82
C ARG A 492 59.55 9.44 29.37
N GLY A 493 58.60 9.10 28.50
CA GLY A 493 58.52 9.54 27.09
C GLY A 493 59.32 8.72 26.07
N PRO A 494 59.00 8.83 24.77
CA PRO A 494 58.34 9.96 24.08
C PRO A 494 56.81 9.90 24.00
#